data_AF-A0A661QHR8-F1
#
_entry.id   AF-A0A661QHR8-F1
#
_cell.length_a   1.000
_cell.length_b   1.000
_cell.length_c   1.000
_cell.angle_alpha   90.00
_cell.angle_beta   90.00
_cell.angle_gamma   90.00
#
_symmetry.space_group_name_H-M   'P 1'
#
loop_
_entity.id
_entity.type
_entity.pdbx_description
1 polymer ?
#
loop_
_entity_poly.entity_id
_entity_poly.type
_entity_poly.pdbx_seq_one_letter_code
_entity_poly.pdbx_strand_id
1 'polypeptide(L)'
;AYYPALDSQRPATMSPVIIGEILREELGFKGLILTDDLEMGAITRQWGVPEAAALALEAGADVLLICENQELVPQAIAEIRDRILRGNIPLQRLHEAVERIVNIKNENISEWHPRLLTNVYEYFAGQGEEKEQ
;
A
#
# COMPACT_ATOMS: atom_id res chain seq x y z
N ALA A 1 6.10 8.47 7.89
CA ALA A 1 6.69 9.24 9.02
C ALA A 1 7.86 8.46 9.63
N TYR A 2 8.80 9.15 10.27
CA TYR A 2 9.97 8.55 10.94
C TYR A 2 9.78 8.58 12.47
N TYR A 3 10.03 7.45 13.13
CA TYR A 3 9.93 7.33 14.59
C TYR A 3 11.21 6.67 15.16
N PRO A 4 12.30 7.44 15.34
CA PRO A 4 13.61 6.87 15.70
C PRO A 4 13.65 6.10 17.02
N ALA A 5 12.72 6.40 17.94
CA ALA A 5 12.58 5.68 19.20
C ALA A 5 11.98 4.26 19.03
N LEU A 6 11.33 3.99 17.89
CA LEU A 6 10.74 2.69 17.55
C LEU A 6 11.59 1.98 16.49
N ASP A 7 11.92 2.67 15.40
CA ASP A 7 12.81 2.19 14.35
C ASP A 7 13.67 3.35 13.85
N SER A 8 14.98 3.26 14.10
CA SER A 8 15.95 4.30 13.72
C SER A 8 16.37 4.21 12.26
N GLN A 9 16.09 3.09 11.59
CA GLN A 9 16.57 2.82 10.24
C GLN A 9 15.51 3.15 9.19
N ARG A 10 14.24 2.86 9.49
CA ARG A 10 13.16 2.91 8.48
C ARG A 10 11.99 3.80 8.92
N PRO A 11 11.31 4.45 7.96
CA PRO A 11 10.03 5.07 8.24
C PRO A 11 8.99 4.00 8.58
N ALA A 12 7.92 4.41 9.28
CA ALA A 12 6.84 3.53 9.73
C ALA A 12 6.29 2.62 8.61
N THR A 13 6.10 3.16 7.41
CA THR A 13 5.58 2.44 6.23
C THR A 13 6.38 1.20 5.84
N MET A 14 7.67 1.14 6.18
CA MET A 14 8.60 0.05 5.82
C MET A 14 9.21 -0.62 7.05
N SER A 15 8.73 -0.33 8.25
CA SER A 15 9.30 -0.83 9.49
C SER A 15 8.56 -2.11 9.95
N PRO A 16 9.21 -3.28 9.97
CA PRO A 16 8.65 -4.51 10.52
C PRO A 16 8.46 -4.42 12.04
N VAL A 17 9.20 -3.55 12.73
CA VAL A 17 8.99 -3.28 14.16
C VAL A 17 7.64 -2.57 14.34
N ILE A 18 7.39 -1.52 13.58
CA ILE A 18 6.15 -0.74 13.74
C ILE A 18 4.94 -1.50 13.19
N ILE A 19 5.05 -2.08 12.00
CA ILE A 19 3.91 -2.74 11.34
C ILE A 19 3.74 -4.18 11.86
N GLY A 20 4.80 -4.98 11.89
CA GLY A 20 4.77 -6.37 12.34
C GLY A 20 4.64 -6.47 13.85
N GLU A 21 5.68 -6.13 14.58
CA GLU A 21 5.75 -6.36 16.03
C GLU A 21 4.69 -5.53 16.78
N ILE A 22 4.66 -4.21 16.58
CA ILE A 22 3.74 -3.34 17.35
C ILE A 22 2.30 -3.47 16.84
N LEU A 23 2.04 -3.19 15.56
CA LEU A 23 0.67 -3.10 15.07
C LEU A 23 -0.01 -4.48 14.93
N ARG A 24 0.67 -5.50 14.38
CA ARG A 24 0.07 -6.83 14.18
C ARG A 24 0.09 -7.70 15.42
N GLU A 25 1.20 -7.70 16.16
CA GLU A 25 1.41 -8.60 17.30
C GLU A 25 0.92 -7.96 18.61
N GLU A 26 1.52 -6.84 19.04
CA GLU A 26 1.18 -6.21 20.34
C GLU A 26 -0.24 -5.63 20.37
N LEU A 27 -0.60 -4.82 19.36
CA LEU A 27 -1.94 -4.23 19.25
C LEU A 27 -2.98 -5.20 18.66
N GLY A 28 -2.52 -6.33 18.11
CA GLY A 28 -3.40 -7.37 17.60
C GLY A 28 -4.22 -6.98 16.37
N PHE A 29 -3.83 -5.96 15.59
CA PHE A 29 -4.62 -5.48 14.46
C PHE A 29 -4.72 -6.52 13.33
N LYS A 30 -5.95 -6.96 13.03
CA LYS A 30 -6.21 -8.02 12.03
C LYS A 30 -6.75 -7.51 10.68
N GLY A 31 -7.03 -6.21 10.57
CA GLY A 31 -7.58 -5.59 9.36
C GLY A 31 -6.56 -5.39 8.24
N LEU A 32 -6.95 -4.65 7.20
CA LEU A 32 -6.07 -4.28 6.09
C LEU A 32 -5.10 -3.18 6.50
N ILE A 33 -3.84 -3.31 6.10
CA ILE A 33 -2.87 -2.22 6.20
C ILE A 33 -2.58 -1.73 4.79
N LEU A 34 -2.82 -0.44 4.56
CA LEU A 34 -2.47 0.24 3.33
C LEU A 34 -1.30 1.18 3.60
N THR A 35 -0.38 1.31 2.65
CA THR A 35 0.61 2.37 2.71
C THR A 35 -0.05 3.73 2.44
N ASP A 36 0.61 4.82 2.82
CA ASP A 36 0.42 6.09 2.11
C ASP A 36 1.07 5.99 0.72
N ASP A 37 0.92 7.01 -0.12
CA ASP A 37 1.52 7.03 -1.46
C ASP A 37 3.05 6.86 -1.39
N LEU A 38 3.56 5.83 -2.06
CA LEU A 38 4.98 5.49 -2.07
C LEU A 38 5.81 6.44 -2.94
N GLU A 39 5.15 7.27 -3.75
CA GLU A 39 5.79 8.30 -4.57
C GLU A 39 6.10 9.57 -3.78
N MET A 40 5.61 9.68 -2.53
CA MET A 40 5.87 10.83 -1.67
C MET A 40 7.37 11.06 -1.47
N GLY A 41 7.77 12.33 -1.54
CA GLY A 41 9.17 12.77 -1.43
C GLY A 41 9.93 12.29 -0.19
N ALA A 42 9.24 11.89 0.88
CA ALA A 42 9.89 11.32 2.07
C ALA A 42 10.45 9.90 1.83
N ILE A 43 9.84 9.12 0.93
CA ILE A 43 10.27 7.76 0.55
C ILE A 43 11.28 7.84 -0.60
N THR A 44 10.95 8.58 -1.66
CA THR A 44 11.74 8.63 -2.90
C THR A 44 13.12 9.27 -2.74
N ARG A 45 13.37 10.00 -1.64
CA ARG A 45 14.70 10.55 -1.31
C ARG A 45 15.72 9.50 -0.89
N GLN A 46 15.28 8.34 -0.41
CA GLN A 46 16.15 7.30 0.14
C GLN A 46 15.96 5.95 -0.56
N TRP A 47 14.79 5.69 -1.14
CA TRP A 47 14.47 4.44 -1.82
C TRP A 47 13.82 4.68 -3.18
N GLY A 48 14.04 3.78 -4.13
CA GLY A 48 13.21 3.72 -5.32
C GLY A 48 11.81 3.20 -4.97
N VAL A 49 10.78 3.65 -5.68
CA VAL A 49 9.38 3.19 -5.44
C VAL A 49 9.24 1.66 -5.52
N PRO A 50 9.85 0.94 -6.49
CA PRO A 50 9.79 -0.52 -6.50
C PRO A 50 10.38 -1.18 -5.26
N GLU A 51 11.51 -0.66 -4.78
CA GLU A 51 12.16 -1.15 -3.55
C GLU A 51 11.32 -0.84 -2.32
N ALA A 52 10.78 0.38 -2.23
CA ALA A 52 9.91 0.80 -1.14
C ALA A 52 8.63 -0.05 -1.06
N ALA A 53 8.03 -0.39 -2.20
CA ALA A 53 6.89 -1.28 -2.30
C ALA A 53 7.22 -2.67 -1.73
N ALA A 54 8.38 -3.22 -2.08
CA ALA A 54 8.80 -4.53 -1.59
C ALA A 54 9.10 -4.52 -0.08
N LEU A 55 9.77 -3.48 0.42
CA LEU A 55 10.05 -3.30 1.85
C LEU A 55 8.77 -3.10 2.67
N ALA A 56 7.79 -2.37 2.14
CA ALA A 56 6.49 -2.17 2.80
C ALA A 56 5.69 -3.48 2.87
N LEU A 57 5.69 -4.29 1.79
CA LEU A 57 5.09 -5.62 1.83
C LEU A 57 5.76 -6.50 2.88
N GLU A 58 7.10 -6.55 2.87
CA GLU A 58 7.91 -7.30 3.84
C GLU A 58 7.60 -6.87 5.28
N ALA A 59 7.45 -5.57 5.52
CA ALA A 59 7.13 -5.03 6.84
C ALA A 59 5.73 -5.41 7.36
N GLY A 60 4.79 -5.75 6.47
CA GLY A 60 3.43 -6.18 6.85
C GLY A 60 2.29 -5.37 6.24
N ALA A 61 2.57 -4.45 5.31
CA ALA A 61 1.54 -3.74 4.53
C ALA A 61 0.90 -4.65 3.47
N ASP A 62 -0.41 -4.58 3.30
CA ASP A 62 -1.17 -5.48 2.41
C ASP A 62 -1.50 -4.84 1.05
N VAL A 63 -1.74 -3.53 1.02
CA VAL A 63 -1.97 -2.76 -0.21
C VAL A 63 -0.95 -1.64 -0.29
N LEU A 64 -0.31 -1.53 -1.46
CA LEU A 64 0.77 -0.60 -1.73
C LEU A 64 0.23 0.48 -2.67
N LEU A 65 0.25 1.74 -2.24
CA LEU A 65 -0.26 2.86 -3.02
C LEU A 65 0.85 3.46 -3.88
N ILE A 66 0.60 3.51 -5.20
CA ILE A 66 1.41 4.17 -6.23
C ILE A 66 0.41 4.95 -7.07
N CYS A 67 0.29 6.24 -6.81
CA CYS A 67 -0.87 7.04 -7.21
C CYS A 67 -0.65 7.88 -8.47
N GLU A 68 0.58 8.29 -8.77
CA GLU A 68 0.93 9.23 -9.83
C GLU A 68 1.50 8.49 -11.06
N ASN A 69 2.68 7.87 -10.93
CA ASN A 69 3.37 7.25 -12.05
C ASN A 69 3.04 5.76 -12.19
N GLN A 70 2.08 5.46 -13.05
CA GLN A 70 1.60 4.10 -13.31
C GLN A 70 2.69 3.16 -13.90
N GLU A 71 3.76 3.69 -14.48
CA GLU A 71 4.90 2.88 -14.97
C GLU A 71 5.68 2.23 -13.82
N LEU A 72 5.55 2.74 -12.59
CA LEU A 72 6.21 2.18 -11.41
C LEU A 72 5.48 0.95 -10.84
N VAL A 73 4.19 0.78 -11.15
CA VAL A 73 3.40 -0.38 -10.70
C VAL A 73 3.97 -1.70 -11.23
N PRO A 74 4.17 -1.91 -12.54
CA PRO A 74 4.77 -3.16 -13.03
C PRO A 74 6.19 -3.38 -12.52
N GLN A 75 6.95 -2.31 -12.28
CA GLN A 75 8.30 -2.39 -11.71
C GLN A 75 8.27 -2.85 -10.26
N ALA A 76 7.35 -2.34 -9.44
CA ALA A 76 7.13 -2.78 -8.06
C ALA A 76 6.71 -4.25 -8.00
N ILE A 77 5.82 -4.69 -8.89
CA ILE A 77 5.41 -6.10 -9.00
C ILE A 77 6.61 -6.98 -9.33
N ALA A 78 7.46 -6.57 -10.27
CA ALA A 78 8.66 -7.30 -10.66
C ALA A 78 9.66 -7.41 -9.50
N GLU A 79 9.91 -6.31 -8.78
CA GLU A 79 10.81 -6.29 -7.62
C GLU A 79 10.30 -7.20 -6.49
N ILE A 80 9.02 -7.14 -6.16
CA ILE A 80 8.39 -8.02 -5.16
C ILE A 80 8.53 -9.50 -5.57
N ARG A 81 8.19 -9.82 -6.83
CA ARG A 81 8.32 -11.17 -7.36
C ARG A 81 9.75 -11.68 -7.23
N ASP A 82 10.72 -10.87 -7.63
CA ASP A 82 12.14 -11.27 -7.63
C ASP A 82 12.65 -11.49 -6.21
N ARG A 83 12.23 -10.67 -5.22
CA ARG A 83 12.55 -10.89 -3.80
C ARG A 83 11.91 -12.15 -3.22
N ILE A 84 10.69 -12.49 -3.63
CA ILE A 84 10.05 -13.75 -3.23
C ILE A 84 10.80 -14.94 -3.82
N LEU A 85 11.14 -14.89 -5.11
CA LEU A 85 11.87 -15.97 -5.79
C LEU A 85 13.28 -16.18 -5.22
N ARG A 86 13.93 -15.12 -4.73
CA ARG A 86 15.22 -15.18 -4.04
C ARG A 86 15.12 -15.57 -2.56
N GLY A 87 13.91 -15.70 -2.02
CA GLY A 87 13.68 -16.02 -0.60
C GLY A 87 13.92 -14.86 0.36
N ASN A 88 14.03 -13.63 -0.13
CA ASN A 88 14.13 -12.44 0.72
C ASN A 88 12.79 -12.10 1.38
N ILE A 89 11.68 -12.32 0.67
CA ILE A 89 10.32 -12.21 1.23
C ILE A 89 9.69 -13.60 1.23
N PRO A 90 9.23 -14.14 2.36
CA PRO A 90 8.52 -15.41 2.39
C PRO A 90 7.25 -15.36 1.53
N LEU A 91 7.01 -16.36 0.67
CA LEU A 91 5.78 -16.43 -0.14
C LEU A 91 4.51 -16.35 0.72
N GLN A 92 4.56 -16.89 1.94
CA GLN A 92 3.47 -16.81 2.91
C GLN A 92 3.04 -15.36 3.20
N ARG A 93 3.99 -14.40 3.24
CA ARG A 93 3.68 -12.99 3.47
C ARG A 93 2.76 -12.44 2.38
N LEU A 94 2.99 -12.80 1.11
CA LEU A 94 2.12 -12.40 0.00
C LEU A 94 0.72 -13.03 0.15
N HIS A 95 0.64 -14.31 0.48
CA HIS A 95 -0.64 -14.99 0.68
C HIS A 95 -1.48 -14.33 1.79
N GLU A 96 -0.88 -13.98 2.92
CA GLU A 96 -1.57 -13.29 4.01
C GLU A 96 -2.15 -11.93 3.58
N ALA A 97 -1.40 -11.16 2.79
CA ALA A 97 -1.89 -9.88 2.26
C ALA A 97 -3.10 -10.10 1.35
N VAL A 98 -2.99 -11.05 0.41
CA VAL A 98 -4.06 -11.37 -0.54
C VAL A 98 -5.31 -11.88 0.18
N GLU A 99 -5.16 -12.73 1.19
CA GLU A 99 -6.27 -13.25 1.99
C GLU A 99 -7.03 -12.11 2.69
N ARG A 100 -6.32 -11.17 3.34
CA ARG A 100 -6.97 -9.99 3.96
C ARG A 100 -7.69 -9.12 2.94
N ILE A 101 -7.10 -8.91 1.76
CA ILE A 101 -7.74 -8.15 0.67
C ILE A 101 -9.03 -8.84 0.23
N VAL A 102 -8.99 -10.15 0.00
CA VAL A 102 -10.14 -10.93 -0.46
C VAL A 102 -11.25 -10.94 0.59
N ASN A 103 -10.91 -11.17 1.86
CA ASN A 103 -11.89 -11.19 2.95
C ASN A 103 -12.63 -9.85 3.05
N ILE A 104 -11.91 -8.73 3.03
CA ILE A 104 -12.53 -7.41 3.10
C ILE A 104 -13.38 -7.11 1.86
N LYS A 105 -12.93 -7.52 0.66
CA LYS A 105 -13.74 -7.38 -0.55
C LYS A 105 -15.04 -8.20 -0.45
N ASN A 106 -14.97 -9.44 0.03
CA ASN A 106 -16.16 -10.29 0.18
C ASN A 106 -17.14 -9.74 1.22
N GLU A 107 -16.65 -9.14 2.31
CA GLU A 107 -17.48 -8.55 3.35
C GLU A 107 -18.14 -7.23 2.92
N ASN A 108 -17.44 -6.41 2.12
CA ASN A 108 -17.84 -5.01 1.87
C ASN A 108 -18.25 -4.72 0.42
N ILE A 109 -17.93 -5.61 -0.52
CA ILE A 109 -18.20 -5.44 -1.96
C ILE A 109 -19.06 -6.62 -2.42
N SER A 110 -20.32 -6.62 -1.99
CA SER A 110 -21.29 -7.69 -2.28
C SER A 110 -21.80 -7.67 -3.73
N GLU A 111 -21.83 -6.50 -4.39
CA GLU A 111 -22.26 -6.36 -5.78
C GLU A 111 -21.39 -5.35 -6.54
N TRP A 112 -20.46 -5.85 -7.37
CA TRP A 112 -19.72 -5.00 -8.30
C TRP A 112 -20.67 -4.51 -9.40
N HIS A 113 -20.98 -3.22 -9.37
CA HIS A 113 -21.74 -2.54 -10.41
C HIS A 113 -20.79 -1.77 -11.32
N PRO A 114 -20.64 -2.15 -12.59
CA PRO A 114 -19.85 -1.35 -13.53
C PRO A 114 -20.46 0.06 -13.61
N ARG A 115 -19.71 1.07 -13.17
CA ARG A 115 -20.03 2.47 -13.40
C ARG A 115 -19.53 2.84 -14.79
N LEU A 116 -20.41 3.38 -15.64
CA LEU A 116 -19.96 3.99 -16.88
C LEU A 116 -19.06 5.18 -16.55
N LEU A 117 -17.95 5.34 -17.29
CA LEU A 117 -17.04 6.49 -17.12
C LEU A 117 -17.79 7.81 -17.26
N THR A 118 -18.81 7.88 -18.11
CA THR A 118 -19.71 9.03 -18.23
C THR A 118 -20.28 9.46 -16.88
N ASN A 119 -20.75 8.51 -16.07
CA ASN A 119 -21.33 8.80 -14.75
C ASN A 119 -20.27 9.35 -13.77
N VAL A 120 -19.01 8.93 -13.92
CA VAL A 120 -17.89 9.42 -13.12
C VAL A 120 -17.55 10.86 -13.55
N TYR A 121 -17.47 11.13 -14.85
CA TYR A 121 -17.23 12.47 -15.36
C TYR A 121 -18.36 13.44 -14.98
N GLU A 122 -19.62 13.03 -15.07
CA GLU A 122 -20.77 13.84 -14.64
C GLU A 122 -20.70 14.21 -13.16
N TYR A 123 -20.34 13.25 -12.30
CA TYR A 123 -20.17 13.49 -10.87
C TYR A 123 -19.10 14.55 -10.57
N PHE A 124 -17.94 14.49 -11.21
CA PHE A 124 -16.86 15.44 -10.99
C PHE A 124 -17.05 16.77 -11.74
N ALA A 125 -17.73 16.77 -12.88
CA ALA A 125 -18.07 17.99 -13.61
C ALA A 125 -19.07 18.87 -12.83
N GLY A 126 -19.94 18.25 -12.02
CA GLY A 126 -20.91 18.96 -11.17
C GLY A 126 -20.32 19.65 -9.92
N GLN A 127 -19.01 19.51 -9.64
CA GLN A 127 -18.36 20.10 -8.45
C GLN A 127 -17.37 21.23 -8.78
N GLY A 128 -17.33 21.69 -10.03
CA GLY A 128 -16.36 22.69 -10.51
C GLY A 128 -16.75 24.17 -10.37
N GLU A 129 -17.93 24.52 -9.83
CA GLU A 129 -18.39 25.92 -9.74
C GLU A 129 -18.67 26.37 -8.30
N GLU A 130 -17.73 26.25 -7.37
CA GLU A 130 -17.73 27.16 -6.21
C GLU A 130 -16.29 27.53 -5.78
N LYS A 131 -15.97 28.80 -6.04
CA LYS A 131 -15.00 29.70 -5.38
C LYS A 131 -13.59 29.83 -5.97
N GLU A 132 -13.49 30.74 -6.94
CA GLU A 132 -12.46 31.79 -6.92
C GLU A 132 -13.15 33.16 -6.87
N GLN A 133 -13.10 33.80 -5.69
CA GLN A 133 -13.20 35.25 -5.47
C GLN A 133 -11.97 35.68 -4.69
#